data_AF-A0A7S0LLR3-F1
#
_entry.id   AF-A0A7S0LLR3-F1
#
_cell.length_a   1.000
_cell.length_b   1.000
_cell.length_c   1.000
_cell.angle_alpha   90.00
_cell.angle_beta   90.00
_cell.angle_gamma   90.00
#
_symmetry.space_group_name_H-M   'P 1'
#
loop_
_entity.id
_entity.type
_entity.pdbx_description
1 polymer ?
#
loop_
_entity_poly.entity_id
_entity_poly.type
_entity_poly.pdbx_seq_one_letter_code
_entity_poly.pdbx_strand_id
1 'polypeptide(L)'
;FEYDYFGLRTLQRAYLLGPQADGLSTERPQHMLMRVALTVHGRDVPAVLDSYELMSTGFFTHATPTLFNAGSARRAQLCSCFLLTVPEDSVEGIYETLRRCALISRSAGGIGLSVSHLRASGAYIASTGGTCAGLVPMLRVFDATARFVDQGGGKRKGAFAVYLEPWHADVFDFLELKKNTGKEEARARDLFYALWLPDLFMRRVQEGGNWSLFCPSEAPGLCD
;
A
#
# COMPACT_ATOMS: atom_id res chain seq x y z
N PHE A 1 -7.22 8.06 -34.22
CA PHE A 1 -6.32 7.37 -33.27
C PHE A 1 -5.96 8.38 -32.21
N GLU A 2 -6.45 8.20 -30.98
CA GLU A 2 -6.40 9.23 -29.93
C GLU A 2 -5.17 9.14 -29.00
N TYR A 3 -4.40 8.06 -29.09
CA TYR A 3 -3.18 7.90 -28.29
C TYR A 3 -1.98 8.58 -28.96
N ASP A 4 -1.23 9.32 -28.17
CA ASP A 4 0.09 9.79 -28.55
C ASP A 4 1.10 8.62 -28.58
N TYR A 5 2.29 8.90 -29.12
CA TYR A 5 3.34 7.89 -29.25
C TYR A 5 3.74 7.29 -27.89
N PHE A 6 3.87 8.12 -26.85
CA PHE A 6 4.29 7.67 -25.53
C PHE A 6 3.21 6.88 -24.81
N GLY A 7 1.94 7.28 -24.93
CA GLY A 7 0.80 6.53 -24.42
C GLY A 7 0.69 5.16 -25.05
N LEU A 8 0.84 5.06 -26.37
CA LEU A 8 0.82 3.77 -27.06
C LEU A 8 1.98 2.87 -26.64
N ARG A 9 3.20 3.41 -26.51
CA ARG A 9 4.36 2.66 -26.00
C ARG A 9 4.17 2.19 -24.57
N THR A 10 3.52 2.99 -23.74
CA THR A 10 3.20 2.64 -22.35
C THR A 10 2.21 1.47 -22.29
N LEU A 11 1.15 1.52 -23.11
CA LEU A 11 0.19 0.43 -23.24
C LEU A 11 0.86 -0.87 -23.71
N GLN A 12 1.68 -0.81 -24.76
CA GLN A 12 2.42 -1.96 -25.29
C GLN A 12 3.35 -2.61 -24.25
N ARG A 13 4.04 -1.80 -23.45
CA ARG A 13 5.04 -2.30 -22.49
C ARG A 13 4.40 -3.03 -21.31
N ALA A 14 3.27 -2.54 -20.81
CA ALA A 14 2.75 -2.97 -19.51
C ALA A 14 1.32 -3.52 -19.54
N TYR A 15 0.43 -2.99 -20.40
CA TYR A 15 -1.02 -3.16 -20.27
C TYR A 15 -1.63 -4.17 -21.25
N LEU A 16 -1.08 -4.29 -22.45
CA LEU A 16 -1.61 -5.19 -23.47
C LEU A 16 -1.09 -6.62 -23.22
N LEU A 17 -1.99 -7.61 -23.20
CA LEU A 17 -1.61 -9.01 -23.01
C LEU A 17 -0.85 -9.55 -24.24
N GLY A 18 0.10 -10.46 -24.03
CA GLY A 18 0.85 -11.14 -25.09
C GLY A 18 2.16 -11.76 -24.62
N PRO A 19 2.74 -12.70 -25.40
CA PRO A 19 4.04 -13.28 -25.11
C PRO A 19 5.13 -12.20 -25.22
N GLN A 20 5.83 -11.94 -24.11
CA GLN A 20 6.94 -10.97 -24.08
C GLN A 20 8.19 -11.46 -24.81
N ALA A 21 8.26 -12.75 -25.16
CA ALA A 21 9.43 -13.38 -25.78
C ALA A 21 9.69 -12.87 -27.21
N ASP A 22 8.65 -12.43 -27.92
CA ASP A 22 8.72 -12.11 -29.36
C ASP A 22 8.51 -10.61 -29.62
N GLY A 23 8.22 -9.83 -28.56
CA GLY A 23 7.90 -8.40 -28.64
C GLY A 23 6.55 -8.05 -29.28
N LEU A 24 5.75 -9.05 -29.68
CA LEU A 24 4.45 -8.88 -30.31
C LEU A 24 3.32 -9.08 -29.29
N SER A 25 2.62 -8.00 -28.95
CA SER A 25 1.41 -8.09 -28.11
C SER A 25 0.26 -8.73 -28.89
N THR A 26 -0.50 -9.60 -28.22
CA THR A 26 -1.72 -10.21 -28.78
C THR A 26 -2.93 -9.29 -28.71
N GLU A 27 -2.85 -8.18 -27.97
CA GLU A 27 -3.95 -7.22 -27.80
C GLU A 27 -3.67 -5.89 -28.50
N ARG A 28 -4.72 -5.31 -29.09
CA ARG A 28 -4.77 -3.89 -29.46
C ARG A 28 -5.36 -3.10 -28.28
N PRO A 29 -5.15 -1.77 -28.19
CA PRO A 29 -5.78 -0.94 -27.15
C PRO A 29 -7.30 -1.18 -27.04
N GLN A 30 -8.00 -1.26 -28.17
CA GLN A 30 -9.45 -1.52 -28.19
C GLN A 30 -9.83 -2.90 -27.63
N HIS A 31 -9.00 -3.93 -27.84
CA HIS A 31 -9.24 -5.26 -27.26
C HIS A 31 -9.10 -5.22 -25.73
N MET A 32 -8.12 -4.48 -25.22
CA MET A 32 -7.93 -4.29 -23.78
C MET A 32 -9.12 -3.55 -23.15
N LEU A 33 -9.60 -2.47 -23.76
CA LEU A 33 -10.76 -1.72 -23.27
C LEU A 33 -12.03 -2.60 -23.24
N MET A 34 -12.28 -3.37 -24.30
CA MET A 34 -13.42 -4.29 -24.35
C MET A 34 -13.31 -5.41 -23.31
N ARG A 35 -12.12 -5.99 -23.12
CA ARG A 35 -11.86 -6.98 -22.07
C ARG A 35 -12.18 -6.43 -20.67
N VAL A 36 -11.78 -5.18 -20.41
CA VAL A 36 -12.06 -4.50 -19.15
C VAL A 36 -13.57 -4.31 -18.98
N ALA A 37 -14.26 -3.74 -19.97
CA ALA A 37 -15.70 -3.52 -19.92
C ALA A 37 -16.48 -4.82 -19.69
N LEU A 38 -16.15 -5.90 -20.42
CA LEU A 38 -16.73 -7.23 -20.23
C LEU A 38 -16.50 -7.79 -18.83
N THR A 39 -15.32 -7.55 -18.24
CA THR A 39 -15.02 -8.06 -16.90
C THR A 39 -15.81 -7.32 -15.82
N VAL A 40 -16.00 -6.01 -15.98
CA VAL A 40 -16.71 -5.17 -15.01
C VAL A 40 -18.22 -5.40 -15.07
N HIS A 41 -18.80 -5.49 -16.26
CA HIS A 41 -20.26 -5.54 -16.45
C HIS A 41 -20.80 -6.95 -16.73
N GLY A 42 -19.93 -7.93 -17.02
CA GLY A 42 -20.30 -9.32 -17.20
C GLY A 42 -21.26 -9.55 -18.37
N ARG A 43 -22.51 -9.92 -18.09
CA ARG A 43 -23.53 -10.25 -19.11
C ARG A 43 -24.40 -9.06 -19.51
N ASP A 44 -24.25 -7.91 -18.87
CA ASP A 44 -25.01 -6.69 -19.20
C ASP A 44 -24.39 -6.01 -20.44
N VAL A 45 -24.79 -6.49 -21.63
CA VAL A 45 -24.26 -6.01 -22.91
C VAL A 45 -24.47 -4.49 -23.11
N PRO A 46 -25.64 -3.89 -22.81
CA PRO A 46 -25.79 -2.44 -22.85
C PRO A 46 -24.74 -1.70 -22.02
N ALA A 47 -24.49 -2.11 -20.77
CA ALA A 47 -23.50 -1.47 -19.92
C ALA A 47 -22.05 -1.70 -20.41
N VAL A 48 -21.76 -2.88 -20.97
CA VAL A 48 -20.45 -3.15 -21.60
C VAL A 48 -20.17 -2.17 -22.75
N LEU A 49 -21.15 -1.98 -23.63
CA LEU A 49 -21.00 -1.10 -24.79
C LEU A 49 -20.85 0.36 -24.39
N ASP A 50 -21.64 0.82 -23.42
CA ASP A 50 -21.57 2.19 -22.90
C ASP A 50 -20.19 2.48 -22.27
N SER A 51 -19.73 1.60 -21.37
CA SER A 51 -18.40 1.74 -20.76
C SER A 51 -17.26 1.64 -21.77
N TYR A 52 -17.37 0.76 -22.78
CA TYR A 52 -16.37 0.68 -23.86
C TYR A 52 -16.32 1.98 -24.65
N GLU A 53 -17.46 2.54 -25.05
CA GLU A 53 -17.53 3.76 -25.85
C GLU A 53 -16.88 4.92 -25.09
N LEU A 54 -17.29 5.13 -23.82
CA LEU A 54 -16.76 6.18 -22.95
C LEU A 54 -15.25 6.05 -22.70
N MET A 55 -14.74 4.82 -22.50
CA MET A 55 -13.29 4.62 -22.36
C MET A 55 -12.54 4.82 -23.68
N SER A 56 -13.11 4.37 -24.80
CA SER A 56 -12.45 4.41 -26.11
C SER A 56 -12.34 5.81 -26.71
N THR A 57 -13.22 6.71 -26.29
CA THR A 57 -13.28 8.15 -26.62
C THR A 57 -12.62 9.04 -25.56
N GLY A 58 -11.97 8.43 -24.56
CA GLY A 58 -11.15 9.14 -23.58
C GLY A 58 -11.91 9.89 -22.48
N PHE A 59 -13.21 9.64 -22.27
CA PHE A 59 -13.98 10.29 -21.19
C PHE A 59 -13.50 9.86 -19.79
N PHE A 60 -13.15 8.58 -19.63
CA PHE A 60 -12.57 8.08 -18.39
C PHE A 60 -11.68 6.85 -18.64
N THR A 61 -10.93 6.43 -17.61
CA THR A 61 -10.19 5.16 -17.60
C THR A 61 -10.27 4.52 -16.23
N HIS A 62 -10.17 3.19 -16.18
CA HIS A 62 -9.96 2.47 -14.93
C HIS A 62 -8.50 2.52 -14.46
N ALA A 63 -8.29 2.18 -13.19
CA ALA A 63 -6.97 2.11 -12.58
C ALA A 63 -6.13 0.96 -13.16
N THR A 64 -4.81 1.07 -13.05
CA THR A 64 -3.83 0.12 -13.59
C THR A 64 -4.11 -1.35 -13.26
N PRO A 65 -4.42 -1.76 -12.00
CA PRO A 65 -4.73 -3.16 -11.69
C PRO A 65 -5.97 -3.67 -12.41
N THR A 66 -6.98 -2.83 -12.60
CA THR A 66 -8.17 -3.18 -13.38
C THR A 66 -7.79 -3.44 -14.84
N LEU A 67 -7.01 -2.55 -15.46
CA LEU A 67 -6.56 -2.72 -16.86
C LEU A 67 -5.68 -3.97 -17.04
N PHE A 68 -4.80 -4.26 -16.07
CA PHE A 68 -3.89 -5.41 -16.09
C PHE A 68 -4.58 -6.75 -15.87
N ASN A 69 -5.50 -6.82 -14.90
CA ASN A 69 -5.99 -8.08 -14.38
C ASN A 69 -7.41 -8.42 -14.85
N ALA A 70 -8.15 -7.47 -15.43
CA ALA A 70 -9.47 -7.75 -15.98
C ALA A 70 -9.38 -8.86 -17.05
N GLY A 71 -10.26 -9.86 -16.98
CA GLY A 71 -10.27 -10.98 -17.92
C GLY A 71 -9.11 -11.97 -17.77
N SER A 72 -8.23 -11.80 -16.77
CA SER A 72 -7.14 -12.74 -16.49
C SER A 72 -7.68 -13.98 -15.77
N ALA A 73 -7.54 -15.15 -16.40
CA ALA A 73 -7.97 -16.43 -15.83
C ALA A 73 -7.19 -16.87 -14.58
N ARG A 74 -5.99 -16.30 -14.35
CA ARG A 74 -5.10 -16.73 -13.25
C ARG A 74 -5.24 -15.86 -12.00
N ARG A 75 -5.49 -14.56 -12.15
CA ARG A 75 -5.61 -13.58 -11.05
C ARG A 75 -6.44 -12.38 -11.51
N ALA A 76 -7.68 -12.27 -11.03
CA ALA A 76 -8.58 -11.15 -11.32
C ALA A 76 -8.69 -10.18 -10.13
N GLN A 77 -7.54 -9.65 -9.68
CA GLN A 77 -7.50 -8.67 -8.61
C GLN A 77 -7.62 -7.26 -9.23
N LEU A 78 -8.72 -6.55 -9.00
CA LEU A 78 -8.99 -5.27 -9.67
C LEU A 78 -8.73 -4.03 -8.79
N CYS A 79 -8.67 -4.20 -7.46
CA CYS A 79 -8.51 -3.09 -6.50
C CYS A 79 -7.06 -2.59 -6.45
N SER A 80 -6.85 -1.29 -6.29
CA SER A 80 -5.48 -0.75 -6.23
C SER A 80 -4.91 -0.62 -4.83
N CYS A 81 -5.76 -0.27 -3.86
CA CYS A 81 -5.35 0.21 -2.56
C CYS A 81 -6.05 -0.59 -1.46
N PHE A 82 -5.31 -0.88 -0.40
CA PHE A 82 -5.77 -1.61 0.76
C PHE A 82 -5.37 -0.87 2.02
N LEU A 83 -6.29 -0.76 2.97
CA LEU A 83 -6.03 -0.20 4.28
C LEU A 83 -6.10 -1.33 5.30
N LEU A 84 -5.05 -1.47 6.10
CA LEU A 84 -4.93 -2.50 7.11
C LEU A 84 -4.63 -1.85 8.46
N THR A 85 -5.18 -2.45 9.50
CA THR A 85 -4.75 -2.25 10.87
C THR A 85 -4.23 -3.58 11.39
N VAL A 86 -3.26 -3.54 12.29
CA VAL A 86 -2.93 -4.72 13.08
C VAL A 86 -4.15 -5.04 13.96
N PRO A 87 -4.62 -6.30 14.00
CA PRO A 87 -5.85 -6.65 14.72
C PRO A 87 -5.67 -6.61 16.24
N GLU A 88 -4.48 -6.97 16.71
CA GLU A 88 -4.14 -7.05 18.13
C GLU A 88 -2.67 -6.66 18.32
N ASP A 89 -2.36 -5.94 19.40
CA ASP A 89 -1.00 -5.62 19.83
C ASP A 89 -0.31 -6.86 20.44
N SER A 90 -0.07 -7.85 19.58
CA SER A 90 0.51 -9.17 19.86
C SER A 90 1.43 -9.60 18.72
N VAL A 91 2.34 -10.54 18.98
CA VAL A 91 3.22 -11.10 17.95
C VAL A 91 2.38 -11.77 16.86
N GLU A 92 1.36 -12.53 17.26
CA GLU A 92 0.43 -13.21 16.37
C GLU A 92 -0.30 -12.21 15.45
N GLY A 93 -0.82 -11.11 16.02
CA GLY A 93 -1.49 -10.05 15.26
C GLY A 93 -0.56 -9.37 14.26
N ILE A 94 0.67 -9.07 14.67
CA ILE A 94 1.70 -8.45 13.81
C ILE A 94 2.04 -9.37 12.63
N TYR A 95 2.32 -10.66 12.89
CA TYR A 95 2.71 -11.61 11.83
C TYR A 95 1.55 -11.99 10.90
N GLU A 96 0.32 -12.06 11.39
CA GLU A 96 -0.86 -12.24 10.53
C GLU A 96 -1.05 -11.02 9.61
N THR A 97 -0.83 -9.81 10.13
CA THR A 97 -0.86 -8.59 9.32
C THR A 97 0.26 -8.58 8.27
N LEU A 98 1.47 -8.97 8.65
CA LEU A 98 2.60 -9.10 7.73
C LEU A 98 2.29 -10.10 6.60
N ARG A 99 1.68 -11.25 6.93
CA ARG A 99 1.23 -12.24 5.95
C ARG A 99 0.22 -11.64 4.97
N ARG A 100 -0.78 -10.91 5.46
CA ARG A 100 -1.77 -10.20 4.61
C ARG A 100 -1.07 -9.20 3.70
N CYS A 101 -0.14 -8.41 4.24
CA CYS A 101 0.65 -7.46 3.45
C CYS A 101 1.41 -8.15 2.32
N ALA A 102 2.07 -9.29 2.60
CA ALA A 102 2.78 -10.05 1.59
C ALA A 102 1.86 -10.56 0.47
N LEU A 103 0.67 -11.08 0.81
CA LEU A 103 -0.31 -11.59 -0.16
C LEU A 103 -0.89 -10.48 -1.06
N ILE A 104 -1.16 -9.30 -0.48
CA ILE A 104 -1.66 -8.12 -1.21
C ILE A 104 -0.56 -7.58 -2.13
N SER A 105 0.66 -7.43 -1.61
CA SER A 105 1.82 -6.94 -2.36
C SER A 105 2.14 -7.84 -3.56
N ARG A 106 2.05 -9.17 -3.40
CA ARG A 106 2.20 -10.14 -4.49
C ARG A 106 1.21 -9.92 -5.65
N SER A 107 0.08 -9.29 -5.35
CA SER A 107 -0.98 -8.98 -6.33
C SER A 107 -0.90 -7.53 -6.84
N ALA A 108 0.22 -6.84 -6.60
CA ALA A 108 0.48 -5.46 -7.00
C ALA A 108 -0.45 -4.40 -6.35
N GLY A 109 -1.01 -4.72 -5.17
CA GLY A 109 -1.77 -3.78 -4.35
C GLY A 109 -0.87 -2.89 -3.51
N GLY A 110 -1.22 -1.60 -3.41
CA GLY A 110 -0.62 -0.66 -2.45
C GLY A 110 -1.29 -0.79 -1.08
N ILE A 111 -0.52 -0.58 -0.01
CA ILE A 111 -0.99 -0.82 1.36
C ILE A 111 -0.80 0.44 2.20
N GLY A 112 -1.86 0.89 2.88
CA GLY A 112 -1.79 1.77 4.04
C GLY A 112 -1.90 0.94 5.32
N LEU A 113 -0.94 1.04 6.22
CA LEU A 113 -0.90 0.28 7.47
C LEU A 113 -0.94 1.25 8.65
N SER A 114 -2.00 1.19 9.46
CA SER A 114 -2.06 1.91 10.74
C SER A 114 -1.34 1.13 11.83
N VAL A 115 -0.44 1.80 12.55
CA VAL A 115 0.35 1.19 13.65
C VAL A 115 0.25 1.97 14.97
N SER A 116 -0.58 3.02 15.04
CA SER A 116 -0.69 3.90 16.21
C SER A 116 -1.14 3.23 17.50
N HIS A 117 -1.83 2.09 17.42
CA HIS A 117 -2.33 1.36 18.59
C HIS A 117 -1.32 0.34 19.14
N LEU A 118 -0.17 0.15 18.48
CA LEU A 118 0.86 -0.79 18.93
C LEU A 118 1.68 -0.17 20.06
N ARG A 119 2.09 -0.96 21.05
CA ARG A 119 2.85 -0.43 22.18
C ARG A 119 4.22 0.13 21.75
N ALA A 120 4.61 1.24 22.38
CA ALA A 120 5.87 1.93 22.11
C ALA A 120 7.08 1.24 22.75
N SER A 121 8.28 1.73 22.43
CA SER A 121 9.54 1.28 23.02
C SER A 121 9.56 1.46 24.54
N GLY A 122 10.09 0.48 25.26
CA GLY A 122 10.16 0.47 26.72
C GLY A 122 8.88 0.01 27.43
N ALA A 123 7.76 -0.16 26.72
CA ALA A 123 6.51 -0.63 27.30
C ALA A 123 6.64 -2.05 27.89
N TYR A 124 5.96 -2.32 29.00
CA TYR A 124 6.03 -3.61 29.69
C TYR A 124 5.35 -4.74 28.89
N ILE A 125 5.96 -5.93 28.89
CA ILE A 125 5.41 -7.14 28.28
C ILE A 125 5.11 -8.16 29.38
N ALA A 126 3.83 -8.34 29.72
CA ALA A 126 3.40 -9.21 30.81
C ALA A 126 3.77 -10.69 30.61
N SER A 127 3.78 -11.18 29.36
CA SER A 127 4.04 -12.60 29.04
C SER A 127 5.50 -13.00 29.24
N THR A 128 6.45 -12.10 28.97
CA THR A 128 7.89 -12.39 29.04
C THR A 128 8.57 -11.70 30.23
N GLY A 129 7.88 -10.76 30.90
CA GLY A 129 8.46 -9.90 31.93
C GLY A 129 9.47 -8.88 31.41
N GLY A 130 9.63 -8.76 30.09
CA GLY A 130 10.57 -7.84 29.43
C GLY A 130 9.95 -6.51 29.01
N THR A 131 10.72 -5.75 28.24
CA THR A 131 10.30 -4.48 27.63
C THR A 131 10.16 -4.60 26.11
N CYS A 132 9.22 -3.85 25.53
CA CYS A 132 9.02 -3.79 24.10
C CYS A 132 10.15 -3.01 23.43
N ALA A 133 10.58 -3.49 22.26
CA ALA A 133 11.59 -2.81 21.45
C ALA A 133 11.01 -1.66 20.60
N GLY A 134 9.69 -1.49 20.58
CA GLY A 134 8.96 -0.42 19.88
C GLY A 134 8.71 -0.70 18.40
N LEU A 135 8.31 0.35 17.67
CA LEU A 135 7.90 0.25 16.26
C LEU A 135 9.08 -0.02 15.31
N VAL A 136 10.28 0.48 15.60
CA VAL A 136 11.41 0.45 14.66
C VAL A 136 11.79 -0.98 14.25
N PRO A 137 12.03 -1.95 15.18
CA PRO A 137 12.36 -3.32 14.79
C PRO A 137 11.23 -4.01 14.03
N MET A 138 9.98 -3.75 14.41
CA MET A 138 8.81 -4.28 13.69
C MET A 138 8.80 -3.81 12.24
N LEU A 139 8.93 -2.49 12.02
CA LEU A 139 8.89 -1.89 10.69
C LEU A 139 10.03 -2.37 9.80
N ARG A 140 11.18 -2.74 10.35
CA ARG A 140 12.26 -3.38 9.58
C ARG A 140 11.87 -4.76 9.02
N VAL A 141 11.05 -5.53 9.73
CA VAL A 141 10.53 -6.80 9.21
C VAL A 141 9.56 -6.55 8.05
N PHE A 142 8.73 -5.51 8.14
CA PHE A 142 7.85 -5.08 7.05
C PHE A 142 8.65 -4.59 5.83
N ASP A 143 9.73 -3.82 6.06
CA ASP A 143 10.64 -3.33 5.01
C ASP A 143 11.31 -4.48 4.25
N ALA A 144 11.86 -5.45 4.98
CA ALA A 144 12.45 -6.65 4.38
C ALA A 144 11.42 -7.46 3.57
N THR A 145 10.19 -7.56 4.08
CA THR A 145 9.09 -8.25 3.39
C THR A 145 8.67 -7.51 2.12
N ALA A 146 8.60 -6.18 2.14
CA ALA A 146 8.31 -5.36 0.98
C ALA A 146 9.33 -5.61 -0.14
N ARG A 147 10.64 -5.63 0.20
CA ARG A 147 11.72 -5.96 -0.76
C ARG A 147 11.63 -7.38 -1.31
N PHE A 148 11.31 -8.35 -0.46
CA PHE A 148 11.24 -9.75 -0.86
C PHE A 148 10.13 -10.02 -1.88
N VAL A 149 8.94 -9.48 -1.63
CA VAL A 149 7.76 -9.74 -2.48
C VAL A 149 7.85 -9.05 -3.85
N ASP A 150 8.61 -7.96 -3.95
CA ASP A 150 8.82 -7.21 -5.20
C ASP A 150 9.63 -7.96 -6.28
N GLN A 151 10.22 -9.11 -5.95
CA GLN A 151 11.04 -9.92 -6.89
C GLN A 151 10.21 -10.63 -7.99
N GLY A 152 8.88 -10.48 -8.01
CA GLY A 152 7.93 -11.26 -8.81
C GLY A 152 7.70 -10.88 -10.28
N GLY A 153 8.51 -10.02 -10.90
CA GLY A 153 8.44 -9.80 -12.36
C GLY A 153 8.10 -8.39 -12.85
N GLY A 154 8.44 -7.34 -12.10
CA GLY A 154 8.68 -5.99 -12.64
C GLY A 154 7.47 -5.20 -13.17
N LYS A 155 6.23 -5.67 -12.98
CA LYS A 155 5.05 -4.91 -13.44
C LYS A 155 4.67 -3.75 -12.51
N ARG A 156 4.91 -3.85 -11.19
CA ARG A 156 4.72 -2.77 -10.21
C ARG A 156 5.35 -3.12 -8.86
N LYS A 157 6.08 -2.18 -8.24
CA LYS A 157 6.59 -2.36 -6.89
C LYS A 157 5.47 -2.27 -5.85
N GLY A 158 5.43 -3.24 -4.94
CA GLY A 158 4.60 -3.14 -3.74
C GLY A 158 5.05 -1.95 -2.90
N ALA A 159 4.11 -1.12 -2.46
CA ALA A 159 4.40 0.07 -1.67
C ALA A 159 3.55 0.06 -0.39
N PHE A 160 4.22 0.15 0.75
CA PHE A 160 3.57 0.18 2.07
C PHE A 160 3.75 1.59 2.65
N ALA A 161 2.65 2.27 2.93
CA ALA A 161 2.60 3.52 3.65
C ALA A 161 2.18 3.23 5.09
N VAL A 162 3.07 3.49 6.04
CA VAL A 162 2.82 3.32 7.46
C VAL A 162 2.27 4.63 8.02
N TYR A 163 1.16 4.55 8.71
CA TYR A 163 0.48 5.68 9.34
C TYR A 163 0.69 5.64 10.85
N LEU A 164 1.14 6.75 11.40
CA LEU A 164 1.35 6.95 12.83
C LEU A 164 0.76 8.28 13.28
N GLU A 165 0.10 8.30 14.41
CA GLU A 165 -0.35 9.54 15.05
C GLU A 165 0.79 10.21 15.84
N PRO A 166 0.88 11.55 15.83
CA PRO A 166 2.04 12.27 16.34
C PRO A 166 2.17 12.26 17.88
N TRP A 167 1.17 11.77 18.61
CA TRP A 167 1.25 11.57 20.06
C TRP A 167 1.96 10.27 20.45
N HIS A 168 2.20 9.36 19.50
CA HIS A 168 2.83 8.08 19.80
C HIS A 168 4.28 8.28 20.26
N ALA A 169 4.70 7.59 21.33
CA ALA A 169 6.02 7.81 21.92
C ALA A 169 7.21 7.54 20.98
N ASP A 170 7.07 6.59 20.05
CA ASP A 170 8.10 6.31 19.02
C ASP A 170 8.06 7.28 17.81
N VAL A 171 7.29 8.37 17.84
CA VAL A 171 7.12 9.27 16.67
C VAL A 171 8.44 9.85 16.15
N PHE A 172 9.38 10.19 17.04
CA PHE A 172 10.66 10.76 16.62
C PHE A 172 11.49 9.74 15.84
N ASP A 173 11.62 8.52 16.35
CA ASP A 173 12.34 7.45 15.65
C ASP A 173 11.65 7.07 14.33
N PHE A 174 10.32 7.08 14.31
CA PHE A 174 9.53 6.85 13.10
C PHE A 174 9.86 7.84 11.98
N LEU A 175 10.03 9.13 12.30
CA LEU A 175 10.41 10.17 11.33
C LEU A 175 11.82 9.99 10.77
N GLU A 176 12.71 9.29 11.50
CA GLU A 176 14.09 9.04 11.07
C GLU A 176 14.23 7.85 10.12
N LEU A 177 13.23 6.97 10.03
CA LEU A 177 13.35 5.66 9.36
C LEU A 177 13.70 5.72 7.87
N LYS A 178 13.32 6.80 7.18
CA LYS A 178 13.57 6.99 5.74
C LYS A 178 14.86 7.76 5.43
N LYS A 179 15.55 8.30 6.44
CA LYS A 179 16.75 9.11 6.20
C LYS A 179 17.89 8.27 5.63
N ASN A 180 18.72 8.89 4.79
CA ASN A 180 19.90 8.23 4.22
C ASN A 180 21.04 8.10 5.26
N THR A 181 21.12 9.04 6.21
CA THR A 181 22.15 9.08 7.25
C THR A 181 21.73 8.31 8.50
N GLY A 182 22.69 7.93 9.34
CA GLY A 182 22.49 7.25 10.63
C GLY A 182 22.71 5.74 10.60
N LYS A 183 22.38 5.05 11.70
CA LYS A 183 22.60 3.60 11.84
C LYS A 183 21.62 2.82 10.98
N GLU A 184 22.12 1.89 10.17
CA GLU A 184 21.29 1.06 9.27
C GLU A 184 20.25 0.21 10.03
N GLU A 185 20.57 -0.17 11.26
CA GLU A 185 19.69 -0.94 12.14
C GLU A 185 18.43 -0.17 12.58
N ALA A 186 18.40 1.14 12.36
CA ALA A 186 17.29 2.03 12.65
C ALA A 186 16.68 2.61 11.37
N ARG A 187 16.80 1.91 10.23
CA ARG A 187 16.30 2.37 8.93
C ARG A 187 15.42 1.33 8.25
N ALA A 188 14.41 1.83 7.55
CA ALA A 188 13.48 1.06 6.73
C ALA A 188 13.07 1.94 5.55
N ARG A 189 13.88 1.93 4.47
CA ARG A 189 13.80 2.94 3.40
C ARG A 189 12.80 2.60 2.30
N ASP A 190 12.40 1.34 2.17
CA ASP A 190 11.46 0.88 1.15
C ASP A 190 10.01 1.09 1.57
N LEU A 191 9.78 1.33 2.86
CA LEU A 191 8.51 1.81 3.38
C LEU A 191 8.32 3.30 3.11
N PHE A 192 7.06 3.71 3.05
CA PHE A 192 6.61 5.10 3.07
C PHE A 192 6.02 5.41 4.43
N TYR A 193 6.12 6.67 4.84
CA TYR A 193 5.73 7.12 6.16
C TYR A 193 4.74 8.27 6.02
N ALA A 194 3.68 8.22 6.82
CA ALA A 194 2.64 9.23 6.87
C ALA A 194 2.28 9.50 8.33
N LEU A 195 2.01 10.77 8.63
CA LEU A 195 1.45 11.17 9.92
C LEU A 195 -0.06 11.29 9.80
N TRP A 196 -0.78 10.70 10.75
CA TRP A 196 -2.21 10.89 10.93
C TRP A 196 -2.41 11.99 11.98
N LEU A 197 -2.61 13.23 11.52
CA LEU A 197 -2.54 14.40 12.39
C LEU A 197 -3.91 14.76 12.98
N PRO A 198 -4.06 14.77 14.32
CA PRO A 198 -5.24 15.36 14.95
C PRO A 198 -5.16 16.89 14.92
N ASP A 199 -6.31 17.56 14.80
CA ASP A 199 -6.39 19.03 14.85
C ASP A 199 -5.73 19.63 16.09
N LEU A 200 -5.81 18.93 17.22
CA LEU A 200 -5.20 19.36 18.48
C LEU A 200 -3.69 19.54 18.36
N PHE A 201 -3.00 18.67 17.60
CA PHE A 201 -1.57 18.80 17.37
C PHE A 201 -1.26 20.12 16.68
N MET A 202 -2.00 20.44 15.61
CA MET A 202 -1.81 21.69 14.86
C MET A 202 -2.11 22.93 15.69
N ARG A 203 -3.14 22.90 16.54
CA ARG A 203 -3.45 24.00 17.48
C ARG A 203 -2.30 24.23 18.47
N ARG A 204 -1.77 23.15 19.07
CA ARG A 204 -0.64 23.25 20.02
C ARG A 204 0.63 23.78 19.36
N VAL A 205 0.90 23.37 18.12
CA VAL A 205 2.02 23.93 17.33
C VAL A 205 1.83 25.42 17.10
N GLN A 206 0.63 25.87 16.73
CA GLN A 206 0.33 27.29 16.49
C GLN A 206 0.48 28.14 17.76
N GLU A 207 0.09 27.59 18.92
CA GLU A 207 0.19 28.26 20.22
C GLU A 207 1.60 28.18 20.85
N GLY A 208 2.52 27.41 20.25
CA GLY A 208 3.82 27.11 20.86
C GLY A 208 3.70 26.33 22.17
N GLY A 209 2.63 25.54 22.31
CA GLY A 209 2.31 24.80 23.53
C GLY A 209 3.03 23.45 23.64
N ASN A 210 2.89 22.81 24.80
CA ASN A 210 3.43 21.48 25.03
C ASN A 210 2.65 20.39 24.28
N TRP A 211 3.37 19.37 23.82
CA TRP A 211 2.82 18.15 23.23
C TRP A 211 3.26 16.94 24.06
N SER A 212 2.30 16.07 24.38
CA SER A 212 2.54 14.89 25.21
C SER A 212 2.67 13.66 24.34
N LEU A 213 3.63 12.80 24.69
CA LEU A 213 3.86 11.52 24.05
C LEU A 213 3.34 10.39 24.94
N PHE A 214 2.65 9.43 24.34
CA PHE A 214 2.04 8.32 25.06
C PHE A 214 2.40 6.97 24.44
N CYS A 215 2.51 5.96 25.29
CA CYS A 215 2.40 4.57 24.86
C CYS A 215 0.91 4.20 24.81
N PRO A 216 0.40 3.58 23.72
CA PRO A 216 -0.99 3.12 23.65
C PRO A 216 -1.41 2.17 24.78
N SER A 217 -0.46 1.43 25.38
CA SER A 217 -0.75 0.58 26.55
C SER A 217 -1.07 1.37 27.83
N GLU A 218 -0.60 2.62 27.93
CA GLU A 218 -0.83 3.51 29.08
C GLU A 218 -1.98 4.49 28.83
N ALA A 219 -2.20 4.87 27.58
CA ALA A 219 -3.29 5.74 27.14
C ALA A 219 -4.12 5.07 26.02
N PRO A 220 -4.93 4.04 26.36
CA PRO A 220 -5.76 3.34 25.39
C PRO A 220 -6.89 4.23 24.86
N GLY A 221 -7.35 3.96 23.63
CA GLY A 221 -8.50 4.64 23.01
C GLY A 221 -8.20 5.98 22.34
N LEU A 222 -6.94 6.41 22.26
CA LEU A 222 -6.55 7.62 21.52
C LEU A 222 -6.70 7.48 19.99
N CYS A 223 -6.68 6.25 19.49
CA CYS A 223 -6.75 5.91 18.07
C CYS A 223 -8.15 5.49 17.59
N ASP A 224 -9.15 5.48 18.48
CA ASP A 224 -10.50 4.94 18.24
C ASP A 224 -11.50 6.00 17.75
#